data_AF-A0A1I1PSU8-F1
#
_entry.id   AF-A0A1I1PSU8-F1
#
_cell.length_a   1.000
_cell.length_b   1.000
_cell.length_c   1.000
_cell.angle_alpha   90.00
_cell.angle_beta   90.00
_cell.angle_gamma   90.00
#
_symmetry.space_group_name_H-M   'P 1'
#
loop_
_entity.id
_entity.type
_entity.pdbx_description
1 polymer ?
#
loop_
_entity_poly.entity_id
_entity_poly.type
_entity_poly.pdbx_seq_one_letter_code
_entity_poly.pdbx_strand_id
1 'polypeptide(L)' 'MIRGAATASQVTRVVTEFGVAAVAGLSGTALALAPTEIAAPEFRVSLRRGIA' A
#
# COMPACT_ATOMS: atom_id res chain seq x y z
N MET A 1 -16.04 -1.59 -16.91
CA MET A 1 -15.85 -0.17 -16.56
C MET A 1 -15.87 -0.05 -15.05
N ILE A 2 -14.78 0.38 -14.40
CA ILE A 2 -14.78 0.60 -12.94
C ILE A 2 -15.56 1.88 -12.68
N ARG A 3 -16.67 1.79 -11.95
CA ARG A 3 -17.43 2.95 -11.46
C ARG A 3 -16.58 3.63 -10.38
N GLY A 4 -15.80 4.64 -10.77
CA GLY A 4 -14.92 5.41 -9.89
C GLY A 4 -13.65 4.66 -9.49
N ALA A 5 -12.52 4.95 -10.13
CA ALA A 5 -11.22 4.55 -9.58
C ALA A 5 -10.87 5.50 -8.42
N ALA A 6 -10.74 4.98 -7.20
CA ALA A 6 -10.25 5.77 -6.08
C ALA A 6 -8.78 6.12 -6.34
N THR A 7 -8.47 7.42 -6.41
CA THR A 7 -7.08 7.86 -6.55
C THR A 7 -6.34 7.62 -5.23
N ALA A 8 -5.02 7.44 -5.28
CA ALA A 8 -4.22 7.21 -4.08
C ALA A 8 -4.43 8.28 -2.99
N SER A 9 -4.70 9.53 -3.40
CA SER A 9 -5.03 10.65 -2.49
C SER A 9 -6.35 10.50 -1.71
N GLN A 10 -7.25 9.62 -2.16
CA GLN A 10 -8.54 9.36 -1.51
C GLN A 10 -8.49 8.13 -0.58
N VAL A 11 -7.39 7.37 -0.62
CA VAL A 11 -7.23 6.16 0.19
C VAL A 11 -6.70 6.55 1.56
N THR A 12 -7.45 6.22 2.62
CA THR A 12 -7.06 6.48 4.01
C THR A 12 -6.36 5.29 4.65
N ARG A 13 -6.76 4.07 4.29
CA ARG A 13 -6.17 2.81 4.78
C ARG A 13 -6.28 1.70 3.75
N VAL A 14 -5.37 0.74 3.84
CA VAL A 14 -5.36 -0.52 3.10
C VAL A 14 -5.49 -1.66 4.10
N VAL A 15 -6.30 -2.67 3.77
CA VAL A 15 -6.56 -3.83 4.62
C VAL A 15 -6.26 -5.10 3.84
N THR A 16 -5.55 -6.03 4.46
CA THR A 16 -5.29 -7.39 3.96
C THR A 16 -5.55 -8.40 5.07
N GLU A 17 -5.49 -9.69 4.74
CA GLU A 17 -5.50 -10.76 5.75
C GLU A 17 -4.30 -10.70 6.72
N PHE A 18 -3.23 -9.99 6.36
CA PHE A 18 -2.02 -9.86 7.15
C PHE A 18 -1.97 -8.59 8.01
N GLY A 19 -2.91 -7.64 7.83
CA GLY A 19 -2.98 -6.44 8.66
C GLY A 19 -3.65 -5.23 8.01
N VAL A 20 -3.46 -4.07 8.64
CA VAL A 20 -4.00 -2.78 8.21
C VAL A 20 -2.87 -1.75 8.15
N ALA A 21 -2.80 -1.02 7.04
CA ALA A 21 -1.84 0.06 6.82
C ALA A 21 -2.58 1.38 6.62
N ALA A 22 -2.34 2.35 7.48
CA ALA A 22 -2.81 3.71 7.28
C ALA A 22 -1.93 4.37 6.19
N VAL A 23 -2.57 4.94 5.18
CA VAL A 23 -1.89 5.59 4.04
C VAL A 23 -2.31 7.04 3.83
N ALA A 24 -3.27 7.53 4.64
CA ALA A 24 -3.69 8.92 4.64
C ALA A 24 -2.51 9.87 4.91
N GLY A 25 -2.32 10.86 4.04
CA GLY A 25 -1.24 11.84 4.18
C GLY A 25 0.15 11.31 3.84
N LEU A 26 0.31 10.02 3.52
CA LEU A 26 1.56 9.49 2.99
C LEU A 26 1.71 9.84 1.51
N SER A 27 2.95 10.06 1.08
CA SER A 27 3.29 10.35 -0.32
C SER A 27 4.59 9.64 -0.71
N GLY A 28 4.82 9.52 -2.02
CA GLY A 28 6.03 8.95 -2.60
C GLY A 28 6.37 7.57 -2.03
N THR A 29 7.62 7.40 -1.60
CA THR A 29 8.16 6.15 -1.05
C THR A 29 7.39 5.67 0.19
N ALA A 30 6.97 6.57 1.08
CA ALA A 30 6.25 6.20 2.29
C ALA A 30 4.88 5.57 1.98
N LEU A 31 4.19 6.10 0.96
CA LEU A 31 2.92 5.57 0.48
C LEU A 31 3.06 4.16 -0.12
N ALA A 32 4.20 3.86 -0.76
CA ALA A 32 4.47 2.54 -1.33
C ALA A 32 4.95 1.52 -0.27
N LEU A 33 5.73 1.97 0.71
CA LEU A 33 6.24 1.11 1.78
C LEU A 33 5.14 0.68 2.75
N ALA A 34 4.17 1.54 3.09
CA ALA A 34 3.14 1.21 4.08
C ALA A 34 2.29 -0.04 3.70
N PRO A 35 1.77 -0.20 2.47
CA PRO A 35 1.11 -1.43 2.03
C PRO A 35 2.05 -2.65 1.98
N THR A 36 3.34 -2.43 1.76
CA THR A 36 4.33 -3.51 1.69
C THR A 36 4.47 -4.24 3.03
N GLU A 37 4.30 -3.54 4.16
CA GLU A 37 4.36 -4.16 5.49
C GLU A 37 3.20 -5.11 5.79
N ILE A 38 2.06 -4.92 5.11
CA ILE A 38 0.86 -5.77 5.25
C ILE A 38 0.67 -6.70 4.05
N ALA A 39 1.63 -6.80 3.15
CA ALA A 39 1.62 -7.79 2.08
C ALA A 39 1.95 -9.19 2.62
N ALA A 40 1.68 -10.23 1.81
CA ALA A 40 2.05 -11.59 2.15
C ALA A 40 3.57 -11.67 2.44
N PRO A 41 4.00 -12.32 3.53
CA PRO A 41 5.38 -12.28 4.00
C PRO A 41 6.42 -12.60 2.93
N GLU A 42 6.13 -13.56 2.05
CA GLU A 42 7.01 -14.02 0.98
C GLU A 42 7.29 -12.95 -0.09
N PHE A 43 6.40 -11.97 -0.27
CA PHE A 43 6.55 -10.92 -1.29
C PHE A 43 7.19 -9.64 -0.75
N ARG A 44 7.28 -9.45 0.57
CA ARG A 44 7.75 -8.18 1.17
C ARG A 44 9.13 -7.78 0.70
N VAL A 45 10.06 -8.72 0.60
CA VAL A 45 11.43 -8.47 0.14
C VAL A 45 11.43 -8.02 -1.33
N SER A 46 10.70 -8.72 -2.18
CA SER A 46 10.59 -8.39 -3.61
C SER A 46 9.93 -7.03 -3.83
N LEU A 47 8.88 -6.71 -3.08
CA LEU A 47 8.21 -5.41 -3.14
C LEU A 47 9.13 -4.26 -2.69
N ARG A 48 9.83 -4.42 -1.57
CA ARG A 48 10.80 -3.40 -1.09
C ARG A 48 11.90 -3.12 -2.11
N ARG A 49 12.38 -4.16 -2.81
CA ARG A 49 13.39 -4.00 -3.87
C ARG A 49 12.86 -3.24 -5.09
N GLY A 50 11.57 -3.30 -5.39
CA GLY A 50 10.97 -2.54 -6.49
C GLY A 50 10.63 -1.09 -6.14
N ILE A 51 10.68 -0.72 -4.86
CA ILE A 51 10.37 0.63 -4.36
C ILE A 51 11.65 1.48 -4.17
N ALA A 52 12.79 0.84 -3.86
CA ALA A 52 14.10 1.47 -3.69
C ALA A 52 14.64 2.04 -5.01
#